data_AF-T1XAZ3-F1
#
_entry.id   AF-T1XAZ3-F1
#
_cell.length_a   1.000
_cell.length_b   1.000
_cell.length_c   1.000
_cell.angle_alpha   90.00
_cell.angle_beta   90.00
_cell.angle_gamma   90.00
#
_symmetry.space_group_name_H-M   'P 1'
#
loop_
_entity.id
_entity.type
_entity.pdbx_description
1 polymer ?
#
loop_
_entity_poly.entity_id
_entity_poly.type
_entity_poly.pdbx_seq_one_letter_code
_entity_poly.pdbx_strand_id
1 'polypeptide(L)'
;MTRYGSFLRATLIAGVATAALAGCGMMSRSNTANFSGAMNAASEVPPNMTRGSGMAEAWLNKDTNVLKYKITYNGLSGPATAAHFHGPAAAGANAGVVLPFANAASPIEGQATLTPAQAADLIAGKWYANIHTAANPAGEIRGQMLPKM
;
A
#
# COMPACT_ATOMS: atom_id res chain seq x y z
N MET A 1 12.63 58.70 73.67
CA MET A 1 14.01 58.23 73.38
C MET A 1 13.88 56.78 72.93
N THR A 2 14.25 56.29 71.75
CA THR A 2 14.98 56.80 70.58
C THR A 2 14.73 55.79 69.46
N ARG A 3 14.42 56.29 68.25
CA ARG A 3 14.64 55.77 66.87
C ARG A 3 14.88 54.28 66.61
N TYR A 4 14.26 53.74 65.55
CA TYR A 4 14.83 53.01 64.37
C TYR A 4 13.60 52.51 63.58
N GLY A 5 13.42 52.67 62.26
CA GLY A 5 14.39 52.78 61.19
C GLY A 5 14.25 51.59 60.24
N SER A 6 13.26 51.67 59.34
CA SER A 6 13.27 51.18 57.95
C SER A 6 13.43 49.69 57.56
N PHE A 7 12.62 49.37 56.55
CA PHE A 7 12.89 48.55 55.35
C PHE A 7 12.78 47.00 55.36
N LEU A 8 12.14 46.56 54.25
CA LEU A 8 12.36 45.35 53.43
C LEU A 8 11.49 44.08 53.64
N ARG A 9 10.64 43.87 52.61
CA ARG A 9 10.41 42.64 51.81
C ARG A 9 10.09 41.32 52.53
N ALA A 10 8.91 40.76 52.23
CA ALA A 10 8.75 39.32 52.09
C ALA A 10 7.64 38.98 51.08
N THR A 11 7.99 38.06 50.19
CA THR A 11 7.31 37.54 49.00
C THR A 11 6.25 36.48 49.36
N LEU A 12 5.53 36.00 48.33
CA LEU A 12 4.66 34.80 48.21
C LEU A 12 3.16 35.12 48.36
N ILE A 13 2.29 34.73 47.42
CA ILE A 13 1.74 33.37 47.23
C ILE A 13 1.31 33.25 45.74
N ALA A 14 1.92 32.35 44.98
CA ALA A 14 1.44 31.01 44.58
C ALA A 14 0.35 30.99 43.49
N GLY A 15 0.64 30.30 42.41
CA GLY A 15 -0.29 30.02 41.32
C GLY A 15 0.37 29.22 40.21
N VAL A 16 0.92 28.04 40.53
CA VAL A 16 1.34 27.06 39.53
C VAL A 16 0.07 26.47 38.93
N ALA A 17 -0.22 26.77 37.66
CA ALA A 17 -1.18 26.03 36.87
C ALA A 17 -0.42 25.20 35.83
N THR A 18 0.06 24.02 36.25
CA THR A 18 0.52 22.99 35.32
C THR A 18 -0.70 22.32 34.68
N ALA A 19 -1.15 22.87 33.55
CA ALA A 19 -2.06 22.14 32.67
C ALA A 19 -1.27 21.10 31.87
N ALA A 20 -1.05 19.92 32.47
CA ALA A 20 -0.60 18.75 31.75
C ALA A 20 -1.76 18.23 30.88
N LEU A 21 -1.89 18.77 29.67
CA LEU A 21 -2.76 18.21 28.65
C LEU A 21 -2.15 16.88 28.19
N ALA A 22 -2.68 15.78 28.71
CA ALA A 22 -2.49 14.44 28.18
C ALA A 22 -3.10 14.35 26.77
N GLY A 23 -2.39 14.89 25.77
CA GLY A 23 -2.70 14.77 24.35
C GLY A 23 -2.24 13.44 23.77
N CYS A 24 -2.63 12.32 24.37
CA CYS A 24 -2.50 10.99 23.76
C CYS A 24 -3.87 10.56 23.23
N GLY A 25 -4.35 11.24 22.20
CA GLY A 25 -5.66 10.96 21.61
C GLY A 25 -5.66 11.22 20.12
N MET A 26 -5.91 10.15 19.35
CA MET A 26 -6.37 10.17 17.95
C MET A 26 -5.31 10.46 16.88
N MET A 27 -4.28 9.63 16.79
CA MET A 27 -3.69 9.39 15.46
C MET A 27 -4.75 8.61 14.66
N SER A 28 -5.53 9.31 13.84
CA SER A 28 -6.54 8.69 12.99
C SER A 28 -5.85 7.61 12.14
N ARG A 29 -6.22 6.34 12.31
CA ARG A 29 -5.70 5.27 11.45
C ARG A 29 -6.11 5.64 10.03
N SER A 30 -5.14 5.70 9.12
CA SER A 30 -5.44 5.79 7.69
C SER A 30 -6.46 4.68 7.36
N ASN A 31 -7.58 5.08 6.76
CA ASN A 31 -8.56 4.12 6.30
C ASN A 31 -8.18 3.46 4.96
N THR A 32 -6.99 3.80 4.46
CA THR A 32 -6.40 3.18 3.28
C THR A 32 -5.42 2.08 3.70
N ALA A 33 -5.60 0.87 3.17
CA ALA A 33 -4.60 -0.18 3.19
C ALA A 33 -3.72 -0.09 1.94
N ASN A 34 -2.40 -0.10 2.11
CA ASN A 34 -1.43 0.01 1.04
C ASN A 34 -0.85 -1.36 0.72
N PHE A 35 -0.60 -1.64 -0.56
CA PHE A 35 -0.06 -2.90 -1.02
C PHE A 35 1.07 -2.67 -2.03
N SER A 36 2.00 -3.61 -2.11
CA SER A 36 2.94 -3.71 -3.22
C SER A 36 3.32 -5.12 -3.57
N GLY A 37 3.73 -5.32 -4.82
CA GLY A 37 4.39 -6.51 -5.31
C GLY A 37 5.50 -6.15 -6.28
N ALA A 38 6.75 -6.51 -5.96
CA ALA A 38 7.83 -6.51 -6.94
C ALA A 38 7.55 -7.60 -7.97
N MET A 39 7.60 -7.24 -9.24
CA MET A 39 7.24 -8.11 -10.36
C MET A 39 8.50 -8.57 -11.10
N ASN A 40 8.61 -9.86 -11.38
CA ASN A 40 9.71 -10.42 -12.17
C ASN A 40 9.32 -11.77 -12.80
N ALA A 41 10.16 -12.24 -13.71
CA ALA A 41 9.99 -13.51 -14.43
C ALA A 41 10.14 -14.76 -13.56
N ALA A 42 11.00 -14.70 -12.53
CA ALA A 42 11.24 -15.83 -11.62
C ALA A 42 10.04 -16.12 -10.71
N SER A 43 9.19 -15.11 -10.48
CA SER A 43 7.95 -15.24 -9.74
C SER A 43 6.82 -15.91 -10.54
N GLU A 44 6.95 -16.05 -11.86
CA GLU A 44 5.98 -16.79 -12.70
C GLU A 44 5.86 -18.25 -12.27
N VAL A 45 4.72 -18.88 -12.58
CA VAL A 45 4.47 -20.29 -12.28
C VAL A 45 3.94 -21.01 -13.53
N PRO A 46 4.78 -21.79 -14.24
CA PRO A 46 6.22 -21.98 -14.00
C PRO A 46 7.04 -20.72 -14.31
N PRO A 47 8.24 -20.56 -13.70
CA PRO A 47 9.13 -19.43 -13.98
C PRO A 47 9.57 -19.38 -15.44
N ASN A 48 9.82 -18.18 -15.96
CA ASN A 48 10.47 -17.97 -17.26
C ASN A 48 11.82 -17.26 -17.11
N MET A 49 12.54 -17.06 -18.22
CA MET A 49 13.92 -16.56 -18.24
C MET A 49 14.05 -15.15 -18.81
N THR A 50 12.96 -14.38 -18.93
CA THR A 50 13.07 -12.99 -19.41
C THR A 50 13.70 -12.08 -18.35
N ARG A 51 14.09 -10.88 -18.77
CA ARG A 51 14.67 -9.86 -17.89
C ARG A 51 13.63 -8.82 -17.44
N GLY A 52 12.35 -9.09 -17.71
CA GLY A 52 11.26 -8.21 -17.35
C GLY A 52 11.23 -7.96 -15.84
N SER A 53 10.97 -6.72 -15.46
CA SER A 53 10.80 -6.36 -14.05
C SER A 53 9.80 -5.22 -13.89
N GLY A 54 9.20 -5.12 -12.71
CA GLY A 54 8.26 -4.06 -12.40
C GLY A 54 7.91 -3.93 -10.93
N MET A 55 7.05 -2.97 -10.64
CA MET A 55 6.48 -2.72 -9.33
C MET A 55 4.98 -2.49 -9.50
N ALA A 56 4.18 -3.27 -8.78
CA ALA A 56 2.76 -3.01 -8.60
C ALA A 56 2.52 -2.38 -7.23
N GLU A 57 1.75 -1.31 -7.20
CA GLU A 57 1.30 -0.63 -5.99
C GLU A 57 -0.21 -0.48 -6.01
N ALA A 58 -0.84 -0.63 -4.85
CA ALA A 58 -2.28 -0.44 -4.73
C ALA A 58 -2.68 0.15 -3.38
N TRP A 59 -3.81 0.86 -3.38
CA TRP A 59 -4.37 1.60 -2.26
C TRP A 59 -5.85 1.30 -2.16
N LEU A 60 -6.24 0.53 -1.15
CA LEU A 60 -7.63 0.15 -0.89
C LEU A 60 -8.22 1.05 0.19
N ASN A 61 -9.23 1.85 -0.16
CA ASN A 61 -10.07 2.50 0.85
C ASN A 61 -11.01 1.45 1.46
N LYS A 62 -10.91 1.22 2.78
CA LYS A 62 -11.65 0.16 3.47
C LYS A 62 -13.10 0.51 3.79
N ASP A 63 -13.51 1.78 3.70
CA ASP A 63 -14.92 2.18 3.87
C ASP A 63 -15.68 1.97 2.56
N THR A 64 -15.05 2.30 1.43
CA THR A 64 -15.70 2.31 0.12
C THR A 64 -15.36 1.10 -0.74
N ASN A 65 -14.39 0.28 -0.33
CA ASN A 65 -13.76 -0.78 -1.11
C ASN A 65 -13.21 -0.32 -2.48
N VAL A 66 -12.96 0.98 -2.64
CA VAL A 66 -12.31 1.50 -3.85
C VAL A 66 -10.82 1.18 -3.78
N LEU A 67 -10.36 0.33 -4.69
CA LEU A 67 -8.96 0.06 -4.97
C LEU A 67 -8.48 1.02 -6.04
N LYS A 68 -7.43 1.78 -5.77
CA LYS A 68 -6.62 2.46 -6.79
C LYS A 68 -5.32 1.69 -6.96
N TYR A 69 -4.78 1.66 -8.17
CA TYR A 69 -3.53 0.95 -8.43
C TYR A 69 -2.66 1.67 -9.46
N LYS A 70 -1.36 1.44 -9.34
CA LYS A 70 -0.33 1.87 -10.27
C LYS A 70 0.66 0.74 -10.47
N ILE A 71 0.93 0.38 -11.72
CA ILE A 71 1.94 -0.60 -12.07
C ILE A 71 2.92 0.04 -13.03
N THR A 72 4.22 -0.07 -12.74
CA THR A 72 5.29 0.30 -13.65
C THR A 72 6.12 -0.94 -13.95
N TYR A 73 6.55 -1.08 -15.19
CA TYR A 73 7.41 -2.18 -15.61
C TYR A 73 8.31 -1.76 -16.77
N ASN A 74 9.36 -2.53 -17.00
CA ASN A 74 10.28 -2.40 -18.13
C ASN A 74 10.89 -3.75 -18.51
N GLY A 75 11.68 -3.77 -19.59
CA GLY A 75 12.55 -4.91 -19.92
C GLY A 75 11.81 -6.18 -20.37
N LEU A 76 10.53 -6.07 -20.75
CA LEU A 76 9.79 -7.20 -21.29
C LEU A 76 10.39 -7.65 -22.63
N SER A 77 10.12 -8.90 -22.99
CA SER A 77 10.53 -9.53 -24.25
C SER A 77 9.88 -8.91 -25.50
N GLY A 78 8.81 -8.13 -25.31
CA GLY A 78 8.11 -7.40 -26.36
C GLY A 78 7.01 -6.51 -25.80
N PRO A 79 6.15 -5.92 -26.66
CA PRO A 79 5.01 -5.14 -26.21
C PRO A 79 4.10 -5.94 -25.27
N ALA A 80 3.65 -5.30 -24.19
CA ALA A 80 2.66 -5.89 -23.30
C ALA A 80 1.32 -6.03 -24.03
N THR A 81 0.73 -7.23 -23.98
CA THR A 81 -0.52 -7.56 -24.67
C THR A 81 -1.72 -7.57 -23.73
N ALA A 82 -1.50 -7.87 -22.45
CA ALA A 82 -2.51 -7.87 -21.41
C ALA A 82 -1.87 -7.68 -20.03
N ALA A 83 -2.65 -7.24 -19.05
CA ALA A 83 -2.25 -7.16 -17.66
C ALA A 83 -3.47 -7.23 -16.73
N HIS A 84 -3.33 -7.94 -15.60
CA HIS A 84 -4.44 -8.20 -14.69
C HIS A 84 -3.97 -8.30 -13.23
N PHE A 85 -4.90 -8.16 -12.30
CA PHE A 85 -4.80 -8.85 -11.01
C PHE A 85 -5.46 -10.22 -11.08
N HIS A 86 -4.82 -11.21 -10.48
CA HIS A 86 -5.31 -12.58 -10.30
C HIS A 86 -5.51 -12.91 -8.83
N GLY A 87 -6.40 -13.86 -8.53
CA GLY A 87 -6.62 -14.37 -7.18
C GLY A 87 -7.92 -15.18 -7.03
N PRO A 88 -8.20 -15.70 -5.83
CA PRO A 88 -7.27 -15.83 -4.71
C PRO A 88 -6.26 -16.97 -4.93
N ALA A 89 -4.97 -16.71 -4.68
CA ALA A 89 -3.89 -17.69 -4.67
C ALA A 89 -2.82 -17.35 -3.64
N ALA A 90 -2.29 -18.37 -2.96
CA ALA A 90 -1.05 -18.24 -2.23
C ALA A 90 0.13 -17.98 -3.19
N ALA A 91 1.24 -17.44 -2.66
CA ALA A 91 2.47 -17.31 -3.43
C ALA A 91 2.90 -18.68 -3.99
N GLY A 92 3.28 -18.73 -5.28
CA GLY A 92 3.64 -19.97 -5.97
C GLY A 92 2.46 -20.77 -6.55
N ALA A 93 1.21 -20.33 -6.37
CA ALA A 93 0.04 -20.90 -7.04
C ALA A 93 -0.51 -19.96 -8.13
N ASN A 94 -1.24 -20.54 -9.08
CA ASN A 94 -1.98 -19.81 -10.12
C ASN A 94 -3.45 -19.68 -9.74
N ALA A 95 -4.07 -18.58 -10.17
CA ALA A 95 -5.51 -18.36 -10.05
C ALA A 95 -6.06 -17.66 -11.31
N GLY A 96 -7.38 -17.59 -11.42
CA GLY A 96 -8.05 -16.82 -12.46
C GLY A 96 -7.90 -15.31 -12.29
N VAL A 97 -8.31 -14.57 -13.32
CA VAL A 97 -8.37 -13.10 -13.30
C VAL A 97 -9.47 -12.64 -12.35
N VAL A 98 -9.14 -11.69 -11.47
CA VAL A 98 -10.10 -11.02 -10.58
C VAL A 98 -10.34 -9.56 -10.95
N LEU A 99 -9.37 -8.91 -11.59
CA LEU A 99 -9.53 -7.56 -12.12
C LEU A 99 -8.70 -7.39 -13.40
N PRO A 100 -9.33 -7.31 -14.59
CA PRO A 100 -8.62 -6.97 -15.80
C PRO A 100 -8.27 -5.48 -15.86
N PHE A 101 -7.14 -5.13 -16.47
CA PHE A 101 -6.77 -3.73 -16.69
C PHE A 101 -7.23 -3.26 -18.07
N ALA A 102 -7.62 -1.99 -18.17
CA ALA A 102 -8.12 -1.41 -19.44
C ALA A 102 -7.04 -1.31 -20.53
N ASN A 103 -5.78 -1.22 -20.13
CA ASN A 103 -4.62 -1.26 -21.00
C ASN A 103 -3.45 -1.89 -20.27
N ALA A 104 -2.46 -2.36 -21.03
CA ALA A 104 -1.27 -2.99 -20.48
C ALA A 104 -0.02 -2.09 -20.56
N ALA A 105 -0.14 -0.83 -20.99
CA ALA A 105 1.03 0.03 -21.23
C ALA A 105 1.54 0.65 -19.91
N SER A 106 2.85 0.58 -19.66
CA SER A 106 3.50 1.21 -18.51
C SER A 106 3.53 2.75 -18.65
N PRO A 107 3.14 3.54 -17.63
CA PRO A 107 2.53 3.12 -16.37
C PRO A 107 1.05 2.74 -16.55
N ILE A 108 0.64 1.64 -15.92
CA ILE A 108 -0.77 1.24 -15.85
C ILE A 108 -1.35 1.86 -14.59
N GLU A 109 -2.36 2.71 -14.75
CA GLU A 109 -3.09 3.32 -13.63
C GLU A 109 -4.58 3.04 -13.78
N GLY A 110 -5.26 2.81 -12.65
CA GLY A 110 -6.69 2.56 -12.67
C GLY A 110 -7.29 2.46 -11.29
N GLN A 111 -8.60 2.23 -11.28
CA GLN A 111 -9.35 2.01 -10.05
C GLN A 111 -10.54 1.07 -10.28
N ALA A 112 -10.93 0.36 -9.24
CA ALA A 112 -12.12 -0.48 -9.22
C ALA A 112 -12.74 -0.51 -7.83
N THR A 113 -14.06 -0.62 -7.76
CA THR A 113 -14.74 -0.94 -6.50
C THR A 113 -14.75 -2.45 -6.32
N LEU A 114 -14.12 -2.93 -5.26
CA LEU A 114 -14.05 -4.36 -4.96
C LEU A 114 -15.31 -4.82 -4.23
N THR A 115 -15.69 -6.08 -4.46
CA THR A 115 -16.60 -6.77 -3.54
C THR A 115 -15.92 -6.98 -2.18
N PRO A 116 -16.68 -7.17 -1.09
CA PRO A 116 -16.10 -7.47 0.23
C PRO A 116 -15.17 -8.70 0.23
N ALA A 117 -15.51 -9.74 -0.54
CA ALA A 117 -14.66 -10.94 -0.66
C ALA A 117 -13.34 -10.63 -1.38
N GLN A 118 -13.38 -9.88 -2.48
CA GLN A 118 -12.18 -9.44 -3.19
C GLN A 118 -11.27 -8.58 -2.31
N ALA A 119 -11.86 -7.64 -1.56
CA ALA A 119 -11.12 -6.82 -0.60
C ALA A 119 -10.45 -7.69 0.49
N ALA A 120 -11.17 -8.66 1.04
CA ALA A 120 -10.63 -9.59 2.03
C ALA A 120 -9.48 -10.45 1.46
N ASP A 121 -9.60 -10.94 0.23
CA ASP A 121 -8.55 -11.72 -0.43
C ASP A 121 -7.30 -10.89 -0.75
N LEU A 122 -7.47 -9.64 -1.18
CA LEU A 122 -6.36 -8.70 -1.37
C LEU A 122 -5.67 -8.41 -0.02
N ILE A 123 -6.44 -8.12 1.03
CA ILE A 123 -5.93 -7.88 2.39
C ILE A 123 -5.15 -9.10 2.91
N ALA A 124 -5.64 -10.31 2.61
CA ALA A 124 -4.97 -11.56 2.96
C ALA A 124 -3.74 -11.87 2.09
N GLY A 125 -3.36 -10.97 1.18
CA GLY A 125 -2.19 -11.13 0.30
C GLY A 125 -2.37 -12.25 -0.72
N LYS A 126 -3.60 -12.58 -1.12
CA LYS A 126 -3.91 -13.67 -2.06
C LYS A 126 -4.02 -13.21 -3.51
N TRP A 127 -3.65 -11.96 -3.80
CA TRP A 127 -3.67 -11.41 -5.15
C TRP A 127 -2.26 -11.25 -5.69
N TYR A 128 -2.11 -11.35 -7.01
CA TYR A 128 -0.87 -11.00 -7.70
C TYR A 128 -1.17 -10.16 -8.95
N ALA A 129 -0.31 -9.19 -9.23
CA ALA A 129 -0.29 -8.50 -10.52
C ALA A 129 0.44 -9.39 -11.54
N ASN A 130 -0.02 -9.41 -12.78
CA ASN A 130 0.60 -10.16 -13.87
C ASN A 130 0.55 -9.37 -15.18
N ILE A 131 1.64 -9.42 -15.96
CA ILE A 131 1.75 -8.79 -17.28
C ILE A 131 2.14 -9.85 -18.30
N HIS A 132 1.52 -9.79 -19.47
CA HIS A 132 1.67 -10.76 -20.55
C HIS A 132 2.29 -10.10 -21.79
N THR A 133 2.99 -10.88 -22.60
CA THR A 133 3.44 -10.49 -23.94
C THR A 133 3.11 -11.58 -24.95
N ALA A 134 3.35 -11.33 -26.23
CA ALA A 134 3.18 -12.34 -27.27
C ALA A 134 4.07 -13.58 -27.06
N ALA A 135 5.29 -13.41 -26.53
CA ALA A 135 6.21 -14.51 -26.27
C ALA A 135 5.87 -15.27 -24.96
N ASN A 136 5.19 -14.62 -24.02
CA ASN A 136 4.81 -15.17 -22.73
C ASN A 136 3.31 -14.96 -22.46
N PRO A 137 2.42 -15.65 -23.21
CA PRO A 137 0.98 -15.41 -23.14
C PRO A 137 0.36 -15.84 -21.80
N ALA A 138 0.96 -16.82 -21.12
CA ALA A 138 0.51 -17.26 -19.79
C ALA A 138 0.93 -16.31 -18.66
N GLY A 139 1.86 -15.39 -18.91
CA GLY A 139 2.44 -14.48 -17.92
C GLY A 139 3.94 -14.30 -18.18
N GLU A 140 4.40 -13.06 -18.29
CA GLU A 140 5.82 -12.73 -18.39
C GLU A 140 6.42 -12.35 -17.03
N ILE A 141 5.75 -11.48 -16.29
CA ILE A 141 6.17 -11.08 -14.95
C ILE A 141 4.99 -11.01 -13.99
N ARG A 142 5.19 -11.48 -12.75
CA ARG A 142 4.21 -11.37 -11.68
C ARG A 142 4.83 -10.94 -10.36
N GLY A 143 3.99 -10.31 -9.54
CA GLY A 143 4.34 -9.92 -8.18
C GLY A 143 3.14 -10.10 -7.26
N GLN A 144 3.34 -10.79 -6.13
CA GLN A 144 2.31 -10.95 -5.11
C GLN A 144 2.03 -9.60 -4.44
N MET A 145 0.76 -9.24 -4.30
CA MET A 145 0.33 -7.99 -3.66
C MET A 145 0.29 -8.19 -2.15
N LEU A 146 1.30 -7.69 -1.45
CA LEU A 146 1.42 -7.81 0.00
C LEU A 146 1.17 -6.46 0.68
N PRO A 147 0.55 -6.43 1.86
CA PRO A 147 0.39 -5.19 2.64
C PRO A 147 1.74 -4.52 2.91
N LYS A 148 1.82 -3.19 2.69
CA LYS A 148 2.94 -2.37 3.18
C LYS A 148 2.69 -2.03 4.65
N MET A 149 3.68 -2.27 5.50
CA MET A 149 3.69 -1.85 6.90
C MET A 149 3.94 -0.35 7.05
#